data_AF-A0A2J1DYV8-F1
#
_entry.id   AF-A0A2J1DYV8-F1
#
_cell.length_a   1.000
_cell.length_b   1.000
_cell.length_c   1.000
_cell.angle_alpha   90.00
_cell.angle_beta   90.00
_cell.angle_gamma   90.00
#
_symmetry.space_group_name_H-M   'P 1'
#
loop_
_entity.id
_entity.type
_entity.pdbx_description
1 polymer ?
#
loop_
_entity_poly.entity_id
_entity_poly.type
_entity_poly.pdbx_seq_one_letter_code
_entity_poly.pdbx_strand_id
1 'polypeptide(L)' 'ASKEQIQEMVRLLLNLAEIPQPNDAADALAVAICHHSQRAFTNIISQGDLT' A
#
# COMPACT_ATOMS: atom_id res chain seq x y z
N ALA A 1 5.89 -5.72 11.71
CA ALA A 1 5.55 -6.56 10.54
C ALA A 1 6.84 -7.12 9.99
N SER A 2 6.90 -8.41 9.70
CA SER A 2 8.07 -8.98 9.02
C SER A 2 8.06 -8.55 7.55
N LYS A 3 9.22 -8.61 6.89
CA LYS A 3 9.34 -8.20 5.48
C LYS A 3 8.47 -9.09 4.58
N GLU A 4 8.38 -10.37 4.93
CA GLU A 4 7.56 -11.39 4.25
C GLU A 4 6.06 -11.08 4.39
N GLN A 5 5.61 -10.59 5.55
CA GLN A 5 4.23 -10.18 5.74
C GLN A 5 3.85 -8.99 4.85
N ILE A 6 4.76 -8.02 4.69
CA ILE A 6 4.54 -6.86 3.81
C ILE A 6 4.51 -7.31 2.35
N GLN A 7 5.42 -8.20 1.95
CA GLN A 7 5.47 -8.78 0.62
C GLN A 7 4.19 -9.54 0.25
N GLU A 8 3.69 -10.35 1.16
CA GLU A 8 2.44 -11.10 0.97
C GLU A 8 1.22 -10.16 0.93
N MET A 9 1.22 -9.13 1.78
CA MET A 9 0.20 -8.08 1.75
C MET A 9 0.16 -7.39 0.38
N VAL A 10 1.31 -7.00 -0.18
CA VAL A 10 1.40 -6.37 -1.51
C VAL A 10 0.88 -7.29 -2.60
N ARG A 11 1.26 -8.58 -2.56
CA ARG A 11 0.77 -9.59 -3.50
C ARG A 11 -0.76 -9.67 -3.49
N LEU A 12 -1.36 -9.74 -2.30
CA LEU A 12 -2.81 -9.84 -2.14
C LEU A 12 -3.52 -8.55 -2.57
N LEU A 13 -3.03 -7.37 -2.14
CA LEU A 13 -3.66 -6.08 -2.46
C LEU A 13 -3.65 -5.76 -3.96
N LEU A 14 -2.60 -6.19 -4.67
CA LEU A 14 -2.45 -5.98 -6.12
C LEU A 14 -2.88 -7.20 -6.94
N ASN A 15 -3.40 -8.25 -6.30
CA ASN A 15 -3.82 -9.51 -6.92
C ASN A 15 -2.74 -10.11 -7.84
N LEU A 16 -1.48 -10.12 -7.38
CA LEU A 16 -0.34 -10.70 -8.09
C LEU A 16 -0.31 -12.22 -7.93
N ALA A 17 0.08 -12.92 -8.99
CA ALA A 17 0.17 -14.38 -8.99
C ALA A 17 1.22 -14.90 -7.98
N GLU A 18 2.29 -14.15 -7.78
CA GLU A 18 3.40 -14.48 -6.90
C GLU A 18 3.92 -13.24 -6.15
N ILE A 19 4.75 -13.48 -5.12
CA ILE A 19 5.40 -12.40 -4.39
C ILE A 19 6.32 -11.62 -5.35
N PRO A 20 6.17 -10.29 -5.45
CA PRO A 20 6.98 -9.50 -6.38
C PRO A 20 8.48 -9.61 -6.06
N GLN A 21 9.23 -10.02 -7.08
CA GLN A 21 10.68 -10.14 -7.09
C GLN A 21 11.26 -9.08 -8.06
N PRO A 22 12.45 -8.51 -7.79
CA PRO A 22 13.27 -8.70 -6.60
C PRO A 22 12.65 -8.06 -5.35
N ASN A 23 13.19 -8.35 -4.16
CA ASN A 23 12.65 -7.87 -2.87
C ASN A 23 12.34 -6.35 -2.85
N ASP A 24 13.15 -5.55 -3.56
CA ASP A 24 13.01 -4.09 -3.61
C ASP A 24 11.75 -3.66 -4.41
N ALA A 25 11.24 -4.50 -5.31
CA ALA A 25 10.00 -4.23 -6.04
C ALA A 25 8.80 -4.26 -5.09
N ALA A 26 8.75 -5.20 -4.15
CA ALA A 26 7.72 -5.25 -3.13
C ALA A 26 7.76 -4.00 -2.22
N ASP A 27 8.96 -3.55 -1.85
CA ASP A 27 9.15 -2.36 -1.03
C ASP A 27 8.67 -1.09 -1.77
N ALA A 28 8.98 -0.96 -3.06
CA ALA A 28 8.49 0.16 -3.89
C ALA A 28 6.96 0.16 -4.04
N LEU A 29 6.35 -1.01 -4.24
CA LEU A 29 4.89 -1.16 -4.33
C LEU A 29 4.21 -0.84 -2.99
N ALA A 30 4.78 -1.29 -1.86
CA ALA A 30 4.27 -0.98 -0.53
C ALA A 30 4.26 0.54 -0.28
N VAL A 31 5.33 1.25 -0.66
CA VAL A 31 5.41 2.72 -0.57
C VAL A 31 4.35 3.39 -1.45
N ALA A 32 4.15 2.91 -2.68
CA ALA A 32 3.13 3.45 -3.58
C ALA A 32 1.71 3.28 -3.02
N ILE A 33 1.39 2.09 -2.50
CA ILE A 33 0.11 1.80 -1.83
C ILE A 33 -0.09 2.73 -0.63
N CYS A 34 0.96 2.91 0.19
CA CYS A 34 0.91 3.79 1.36
C CYS A 34 0.59 5.24 0.96
N HIS A 35 1.30 5.79 -0.02
CA HIS A 35 1.04 7.15 -0.52
C HIS A 35 -0.36 7.30 -1.13
N HIS A 36 -0.84 6.31 -1.88
CA HIS A 36 -2.18 6.33 -2.45
C HIS A 36 -3.25 6.32 -1.34
N SER A 37 -3.09 5.44 -0.36
CA SER A 37 -4.00 5.30 0.78
C SER A 37 -4.02 6.56 1.64
N GLN A 38 -2.85 7.17 1.86
CA GLN A 38 -2.73 8.43 2.59
C GLN A 38 -3.47 9.58 1.90
N ARG A 39 -3.36 9.69 0.56
CA ARG A 39 -4.11 10.71 -0.20
C ARG A 39 -5.61 10.51 -0.08
N ALA A 40 -6.08 9.27 -0.21
CA ALA A 40 -7.50 8.95 -0.05
C ALA A 40 -7.99 9.30 1.37
N PHE A 41 -7.19 8.96 2.39
CA PHE A 41 -7.49 9.28 3.78
C PHE A 41 -7.54 10.80 4.04
N THR A 42 -6.54 11.55 3.58
CA THR A 42 -6.54 13.03 3.70
C THR A 42 -7.76 13.65 3.02
N ASN A 43 -8.14 13.17 1.83
CA ASN A 43 -9.35 13.67 1.16
C ASN A 43 -10.61 13.44 2.00
N ILE A 44 -10.73 12.30 2.67
CA ILE A 44 -11.88 11.99 3.53
C ILE A 44 -11.88 12.89 4.78
N ILE A 45 -10.73 13.04 5.44
CA ILE A 45 -10.62 13.89 6.64
C ILE A 45 -10.86 15.36 6.31
N SER A 46 -10.33 15.88 5.19
CA SER A 46 -10.56 17.26 4.76
C SER A 46 -12.00 17.53 4.32
N GLN A 47 -12.77 16.52 3.90
CA GLN A 47 -14.20 16.64 3.61
C GLN A 47 -15.05 16.65 4.89
N GLY A 48 -14.52 16.15 6.02
CA GLY A 48 -15.20 16.12 7.32
C GLY A 48 -15.11 17.41 8.12
N ASP A 49 -14.36 18.43 7.66
CA ASP A 49 -14.11 19.69 8.36
C ASP A 49 -14.90 20.86 7.76
N LEU A 50 -16.07 20.55 7.17
CA LEU A 50 -17.00 21.54 6.60
C LEU A 50 -18.40 21.42 7.24
N THR A 51 -18.47 21.48 8.56
CA THR A 51 -19.69 21.81 9.34
C THR A 51 -19.33 22.52 10.62
#